data_AF-A0A235ITE3-F1
#
_entry.id   AF-A0A235ITE3-F1
#
_cell.length_a   1.000
_cell.length_b   1.000
_cell.length_c   1.000
_cell.angle_alpha   90.00
_cell.angle_beta   90.00
_cell.angle_gamma   90.00
#
_symmetry.space_group_name_H-M   'P 1'
#
loop_
_entity.id
_entity.type
_entity.pdbx_description
1 polymer ?
#
loop_
_entity_poly.entity_id
_entity_poly.type
_entity_poly.pdbx_seq_one_letter_code
_entity_poly.pdbx_strand_id
1 'polypeptide(L)'
;MIYSPKLQKYLAGFSLSILLVADLVITQKVLPAFAETINSSISSAVTFSCNDSEATIKAKNGPRVVNGSSAFYIGYQQVSSNNKNPVTIRFNNSIKSWCRTDYETTNDDGTGYGLYWNGGDVLYGVYSSTGSQTGSDFRRFATGRWLSSYGSGGGPKVAVIARINPANGEVNYATFLSAKKADNGNTNSLVVQTLSWNGTNLTVQAKSWWTPRRANTNSMTCTGSSPYIYTAVFTGDLTKVNSASAATCS
;
A
#
# COMPACT_ATOMS: atom_id res chain seq x y z
N MET A 1 -70.79 36.46 75.01
CA MET A 1 -70.51 37.47 76.04
C MET A 1 -69.00 37.72 76.00
N ILE A 2 -68.57 38.96 75.66
CA ILE A 2 -67.23 39.56 75.94
C ILE A 2 -66.04 38.88 75.18
N TYR A 3 -65.08 39.50 74.46
CA TYR A 3 -64.59 40.86 74.23
C TYR A 3 -63.67 40.83 72.97
N SER A 4 -63.55 41.94 72.23
CA SER A 4 -62.41 42.31 71.34
C SER A 4 -61.22 42.83 72.20
N PRO A 5 -59.97 43.19 71.76
CA PRO A 5 -59.49 43.57 70.41
C PRO A 5 -57.99 43.32 70.03
N LYS A 6 -57.60 43.69 68.79
CA LYS A 6 -56.33 44.32 68.25
C LYS A 6 -54.93 43.79 68.71
N LEU A 7 -53.87 43.64 67.89
CA LEU A 7 -53.12 44.69 67.16
C LEU A 7 -51.87 44.08 66.43
N GLN A 8 -51.65 44.47 65.17
CA GLN A 8 -50.39 44.82 64.46
C GLN A 8 -49.05 44.02 64.55
N LYS A 9 -48.49 43.79 63.33
CA LYS A 9 -47.22 44.35 62.76
C LYS A 9 -46.04 43.39 62.43
N TYR A 10 -45.47 43.64 61.24
CA TYR A 10 -44.10 43.35 60.73
C TYR A 10 -43.75 41.90 60.37
N LEU A 11 -42.89 41.56 59.41
CA LEU A 11 -42.21 42.14 58.22
C LEU A 11 -41.38 40.96 57.63
N ALA A 12 -41.17 40.94 56.31
CA ALA A 12 -40.01 40.36 55.59
C ALA A 12 -39.65 38.86 55.80
N GLY A 13 -39.32 38.07 54.79
CA GLY A 13 -39.11 38.30 53.38
C GLY A 13 -38.95 36.96 52.67
N PHE A 14 -39.40 36.88 51.42
CA PHE A 14 -39.12 35.77 50.53
C PHE A 14 -37.65 35.87 50.07
N SER A 15 -36.79 34.94 50.48
CA SER A 15 -35.51 34.73 49.82
C SER A 15 -35.74 33.90 48.56
N LEU A 16 -35.75 34.54 47.41
CA LEU A 16 -35.71 33.89 46.10
C LEU A 16 -34.25 33.52 45.81
N SER A 17 -33.87 32.27 46.02
CA SER A 17 -32.55 31.77 45.63
C SER A 17 -32.52 31.53 44.12
N ILE A 18 -31.96 32.47 43.37
CA ILE A 18 -31.65 32.27 41.95
C ILE A 18 -30.37 31.44 41.89
N LEU A 19 -30.50 30.15 41.56
CA LEU A 19 -29.36 29.33 41.14
C LEU A 19 -29.02 29.71 39.69
N LEU A 20 -28.02 30.58 39.52
CA LEU A 20 -27.33 30.71 38.25
C LEU A 20 -26.50 29.44 38.04
N VAL A 21 -27.05 28.49 37.28
CA VAL A 21 -26.26 27.40 36.71
C VAL A 21 -25.49 28.00 35.54
N ALA A 22 -24.24 28.38 35.78
CA ALA A 22 -23.34 28.70 34.70
C ALA A 22 -23.05 27.40 33.95
N ASP A 23 -23.61 27.26 32.74
CA ASP A 23 -23.21 26.23 31.79
C ASP A 23 -21.75 26.48 31.41
N LEU A 24 -20.84 25.84 32.14
CA LEU A 24 -19.44 25.76 31.79
C LEU A 24 -19.33 24.82 30.59
N VAL A 25 -19.44 25.38 29.38
CA VAL A 25 -19.08 24.68 28.15
C VAL A 25 -17.57 24.42 28.22
N ILE A 26 -17.20 23.25 28.73
CA ILE A 26 -15.84 22.73 28.64
C ILE A 26 -15.63 22.38 27.17
N THR A 27 -15.09 23.32 26.40
CA THR A 27 -14.55 23.04 25.07
C THR A 27 -13.41 22.05 25.26
N GLN A 28 -13.69 20.75 25.11
CA GLN A 28 -12.65 19.72 25.05
C GLN A 28 -11.76 20.07 23.86
N LYS A 29 -10.59 20.65 24.17
CA LYS A 29 -9.51 20.85 23.22
C LYS A 29 -8.96 19.47 22.89
N VAL A 30 -9.59 18.80 21.91
CA VAL A 30 -9.12 17.53 21.37
C VAL A 30 -7.67 17.76 20.95
N LEU A 31 -6.74 17.05 21.59
CA LEU A 31 -5.35 17.05 21.20
C LEU A 31 -5.29 16.72 19.70
N PRO A 32 -4.55 17.48 18.87
CA PRO A 32 -4.45 17.16 17.45
C PRO A 32 -3.98 15.71 17.34
N ALA A 33 -4.83 14.86 16.75
CA ALA A 33 -4.44 13.50 16.43
C ALA A 33 -3.19 13.59 15.57
N PHE A 34 -2.08 13.00 16.04
CA PHE A 34 -0.87 12.94 15.24
C PHE A 34 -1.21 12.26 13.92
N ALA A 35 -0.89 12.93 12.82
CA ALA A 35 -1.10 12.40 11.49
C ALA A 35 -0.36 11.06 11.34
N GLU A 36 -1.09 9.95 11.19
CA GLU A 36 -0.51 8.64 10.90
C GLU A 36 0.33 8.76 9.60
N THR A 37 1.57 8.28 9.65
CA THR A 37 2.47 8.26 8.50
C THR A 37 3.08 6.87 8.37
N ILE A 38 2.73 6.18 7.28
CA ILE A 38 3.25 4.87 6.91
C ILE A 38 3.74 4.99 5.47
N ASN A 39 5.06 5.03 5.27
CA ASN A 39 5.63 5.27 3.94
C ASN A 39 5.89 3.99 3.16
N SER A 40 6.00 2.83 3.83
CA SER A 40 6.15 1.54 3.15
C SER A 40 5.45 0.44 3.92
N SER A 41 4.84 -0.47 3.18
CA SER A 41 4.21 -1.67 3.74
C SER A 41 4.30 -2.80 2.72
N ILE A 42 4.91 -3.91 3.12
CA ILE A 42 4.92 -5.18 2.38
C ILE A 42 4.31 -6.24 3.30
N SER A 43 3.26 -6.92 2.85
CA SER A 43 2.60 -7.98 3.63
C SER A 43 1.79 -8.89 2.71
N SER A 44 1.11 -9.90 3.27
CA SER A 44 0.23 -10.77 2.49
C SER A 44 -0.86 -9.97 1.80
N ALA A 45 -1.09 -10.25 0.51
CA ALA A 45 -2.18 -9.64 -0.23
C ALA A 45 -3.54 -10.03 0.37
N VAL A 46 -4.49 -9.10 0.34
CA VAL A 46 -5.85 -9.30 0.84
C VAL A 46 -6.86 -9.00 -0.26
N THR A 47 -8.02 -9.68 -0.19
CA THR A 47 -9.10 -9.48 -1.15
C THR A 47 -9.91 -8.24 -0.81
N PHE A 48 -10.25 -7.38 -1.77
CA PHE A 48 -11.27 -6.32 -1.58
C PHE A 48 -11.81 -5.82 -2.92
N SER A 49 -12.94 -5.11 -2.87
CA SER A 49 -13.56 -4.48 -4.03
C SER A 49 -13.44 -2.95 -4.00
N CYS A 50 -13.63 -2.29 -5.15
CA CYS A 50 -13.73 -0.84 -5.21
C CYS A 50 -14.97 -0.26 -4.51
N ASN A 51 -15.92 -1.11 -4.09
CA ASN A 51 -17.12 -0.69 -3.37
C ASN A 51 -16.97 -0.85 -1.85
N ASP A 52 -15.90 -1.50 -1.38
CA ASP A 52 -15.61 -1.64 0.04
C ASP A 52 -15.28 -0.26 0.64
N SER A 53 -15.75 0.00 1.86
CA SER A 53 -15.37 1.21 2.60
C SER A 53 -13.91 1.14 3.05
N GLU A 54 -13.30 2.30 3.36
CA GLU A 54 -11.93 2.31 3.90
C GLU A 54 -11.82 1.47 5.18
N ALA A 55 -12.80 1.59 6.08
CA ALA A 55 -12.83 0.84 7.34
C ALA A 55 -12.85 -0.68 7.09
N THR A 56 -13.64 -1.14 6.10
CA THR A 56 -13.70 -2.55 5.70
C THR A 56 -12.37 -3.04 5.15
N ILE A 57 -11.70 -2.26 4.31
CA ILE A 57 -10.39 -2.62 3.74
C ILE A 57 -9.32 -2.62 4.84
N LYS A 58 -9.30 -1.61 5.71
CA LYS A 58 -8.36 -1.48 6.83
C LYS A 58 -8.45 -2.69 7.78
N ALA A 59 -9.66 -3.17 8.07
CA ALA A 59 -9.89 -4.35 8.92
C ALA A 59 -9.28 -5.65 8.36
N LYS A 60 -9.01 -5.73 7.06
CA LYS A 60 -8.37 -6.90 6.43
C LYS A 60 -6.87 -6.99 6.71
N ASN A 61 -6.25 -5.95 7.28
CA ASN A 61 -4.83 -5.91 7.63
C ASN A 61 -3.87 -6.19 6.44
N GLY A 62 -4.28 -5.79 5.24
CA GLY A 62 -3.43 -5.81 4.05
C GLY A 62 -2.42 -4.67 3.99
N PRO A 63 -1.56 -4.63 2.95
CA PRO A 63 -0.57 -3.59 2.80
C PRO A 63 -1.22 -2.23 2.53
N ARG A 64 -0.79 -1.21 3.28
CA ARG A 64 -1.25 0.17 3.13
C ARG A 64 -0.14 1.17 3.39
N VAL A 65 -0.25 2.34 2.79
CA VAL A 65 0.59 3.51 3.10
C VAL A 65 -0.31 4.70 3.39
N VAL A 66 0.10 5.54 4.34
CA VAL A 66 -0.71 6.63 4.90
C VAL A 66 0.15 7.88 5.01
N ASN A 67 -0.41 9.04 4.67
CA ASN A 67 0.16 10.34 5.01
C ASN A 67 -0.99 11.29 5.36
N GLY A 68 -1.12 11.63 6.63
CA GLY A 68 -2.23 12.42 7.13
C GLY A 68 -3.55 11.70 6.88
N SER A 69 -4.45 12.32 6.13
CA SER A 69 -5.76 11.76 5.82
C SER A 69 -5.85 11.04 4.48
N SER A 70 -4.73 10.94 3.75
CA SER A 70 -4.64 10.17 2.51
C SER A 70 -4.08 8.78 2.79
N ALA A 71 -4.73 7.76 2.25
CA ALA A 71 -4.28 6.38 2.37
C ALA A 71 -4.40 5.65 1.03
N PHE A 72 -3.42 4.80 0.75
CA PHE A 72 -3.45 3.86 -0.37
C PHE A 72 -3.46 2.44 0.17
N TYR A 73 -4.28 1.59 -0.45
CA TYR A 73 -4.36 0.17 -0.16
C TYR A 73 -4.13 -0.62 -1.43
N ILE A 74 -3.50 -1.78 -1.30
CA ILE A 74 -3.21 -2.68 -2.40
C ILE A 74 -3.64 -4.11 -2.04
N GLY A 75 -4.15 -4.85 -3.02
CA GLY A 75 -4.63 -6.21 -2.81
C GLY A 75 -5.03 -6.87 -4.11
N TYR A 76 -6.09 -7.67 -4.08
CA TYR A 76 -6.65 -8.32 -5.27
C TYR A 76 -8.18 -8.41 -5.24
N GLN A 77 -8.77 -8.58 -6.41
CA GLN A 77 -10.14 -9.02 -6.62
C GLN A 77 -10.15 -10.49 -7.02
N GLN A 78 -11.02 -11.28 -6.39
CA GLN A 78 -11.27 -12.66 -6.83
C GLN A 78 -12.24 -12.63 -8.02
N VAL A 79 -11.75 -12.93 -9.22
CA VAL A 79 -12.57 -12.86 -10.46
C VAL A 79 -13.27 -14.20 -10.74
N SER A 80 -12.59 -15.30 -10.47
CA SER A 80 -13.13 -16.67 -10.54
C SER A 80 -12.51 -17.51 -9.43
N SER A 81 -12.75 -18.82 -9.34
CA SER A 81 -12.09 -19.67 -8.33
C SER A 81 -10.56 -19.69 -8.45
N ASN A 82 -10.03 -19.51 -9.67
CA ASN A 82 -8.62 -19.68 -9.99
C ASN A 82 -7.98 -18.42 -10.59
N ASN A 83 -8.69 -17.28 -10.61
CA ASN A 83 -8.17 -16.03 -11.15
C ASN A 83 -8.31 -14.87 -10.15
N LYS A 84 -7.22 -14.13 -9.98
CA LYS A 84 -7.14 -12.93 -9.16
C LYS A 84 -6.58 -11.79 -10.01
N ASN A 85 -7.23 -10.63 -9.93
CA ASN A 85 -6.71 -9.41 -10.53
C ASN A 85 -6.24 -8.46 -9.43
N PRO A 86 -5.08 -7.81 -9.56
CA PRO A 86 -4.63 -6.83 -8.57
C PRO A 86 -5.56 -5.62 -8.52
N VAL A 87 -5.75 -5.08 -7.32
CA VAL A 87 -6.49 -3.83 -7.09
C VAL A 87 -5.65 -2.86 -6.27
N THR A 88 -5.77 -1.58 -6.59
CA THR A 88 -5.19 -0.48 -5.82
C THR A 88 -6.22 0.61 -5.66
N ILE A 89 -6.32 1.18 -4.46
CA ILE A 89 -7.36 2.15 -4.13
C ILE A 89 -6.77 3.26 -3.25
N ARG A 90 -7.25 4.48 -3.47
CA ARG A 90 -6.92 5.65 -2.65
C ARG A 90 -8.16 6.16 -1.93
N PHE A 91 -8.00 6.52 -0.67
CA PHE A 91 -8.95 7.29 0.12
C PHE A 91 -8.34 8.63 0.54
N ASN A 92 -9.17 9.66 0.62
CA ASN A 92 -8.87 10.94 1.25
C ASN A 92 -9.97 11.25 2.25
N ASN A 93 -9.63 11.43 3.54
CA ASN A 93 -10.62 11.59 4.62
C ASN A 93 -11.70 10.49 4.59
N SER A 94 -11.29 9.23 4.36
CA SER A 94 -12.18 8.07 4.21
C SER A 94 -13.18 8.10 3.06
N ILE A 95 -13.06 9.07 2.16
CA ILE A 95 -13.80 9.12 0.90
C ILE A 95 -12.92 8.54 -0.20
N LYS A 96 -13.44 7.57 -0.95
CA LYS A 96 -12.73 6.95 -2.08
C LYS A 96 -12.42 8.03 -3.12
N SER A 97 -11.14 8.25 -3.38
CA SER A 97 -10.67 9.17 -4.41
C SER A 97 -10.63 8.50 -5.77
N TRP A 98 -10.07 7.29 -5.84
CA TRP A 98 -10.01 6.46 -7.05
C TRP A 98 -9.78 5.01 -6.67
N CYS A 99 -10.13 4.09 -7.57
CA CYS A 99 -9.83 2.66 -7.46
C CYS A 99 -9.49 2.10 -8.84
N ARG A 100 -8.48 1.24 -8.91
CA ARG A 100 -7.95 0.66 -10.15
C ARG A 100 -7.87 -0.85 -10.04
N THR A 101 -8.45 -1.52 -11.03
CA THR A 101 -8.57 -2.98 -11.13
C THR A 101 -8.13 -3.47 -12.51
N ASP A 102 -7.56 -2.57 -13.29
CA ASP A 102 -7.32 -2.72 -14.72
C ASP A 102 -5.84 -2.95 -15.05
N TYR A 103 -4.92 -2.88 -14.08
CA TYR A 103 -3.47 -3.04 -14.35
C TYR A 103 -3.11 -4.40 -14.95
N GLU A 104 -3.80 -5.45 -14.51
CA GLU A 104 -3.68 -6.82 -14.98
C GLU A 104 -5.09 -7.42 -15.00
N THR A 105 -5.57 -7.80 -16.18
CA THR A 105 -6.91 -8.35 -16.36
C THR A 105 -6.91 -9.64 -17.17
N THR A 106 -5.75 -10.28 -17.30
CA THR A 106 -5.63 -11.57 -17.97
C THR A 106 -6.05 -12.72 -17.03
N ASN A 107 -5.69 -13.95 -17.39
CA ASN A 107 -5.89 -15.13 -16.54
C ASN A 107 -4.67 -15.41 -15.62
N ASP A 108 -3.75 -14.45 -15.47
CA ASP A 108 -2.65 -14.56 -14.49
C ASP A 108 -3.20 -14.38 -13.06
N ASP A 109 -2.75 -15.21 -12.10
CA ASP A 109 -3.19 -15.14 -10.70
C ASP A 109 -2.40 -14.05 -9.92
N GLY A 110 -2.53 -12.81 -10.40
CA GLY A 110 -1.81 -11.64 -9.92
C GLY A 110 -2.42 -11.01 -8.67
N THR A 111 -1.58 -10.57 -7.73
CA THR A 111 -2.01 -9.91 -6.50
C THR A 111 -1.10 -8.75 -6.18
N GLY A 112 -1.64 -7.66 -5.63
CA GLY A 112 -0.83 -6.59 -5.09
C GLY A 112 -0.54 -6.82 -3.60
N TYR A 113 0.73 -6.70 -3.21
CA TYR A 113 1.20 -7.10 -1.88
C TYR A 113 2.21 -6.12 -1.25
N GLY A 114 2.47 -5.00 -1.91
CA GLY A 114 3.41 -4.02 -1.41
C GLY A 114 3.16 -2.61 -1.89
N LEU A 115 3.44 -1.63 -1.03
CA LEU A 115 3.36 -0.20 -1.33
C LEU A 115 4.57 0.54 -0.77
N TYR A 116 4.98 1.58 -1.48
CA TYR A 116 5.81 2.66 -0.96
C TYR A 116 5.20 4.00 -1.40
N TRP A 117 5.11 4.98 -0.50
CA TRP A 117 4.73 6.35 -0.83
C TRP A 117 5.58 7.35 -0.04
N ASN A 118 6.08 8.40 -0.71
CA ASN A 118 6.80 9.50 -0.03
C ASN A 118 5.87 10.58 0.55
N GLY A 119 4.54 10.41 0.43
CA GLY A 119 3.58 11.44 0.82
C GLY A 119 3.31 12.52 -0.24
N GLY A 120 3.98 12.46 -1.39
CA GLY A 120 3.85 13.38 -2.52
C GLY A 120 3.57 12.63 -3.83
N ASP A 121 4.41 12.82 -4.83
CA ASP A 121 4.29 12.28 -6.18
C ASP A 121 4.97 10.89 -6.37
N VAL A 122 5.63 10.36 -5.33
CA VAL A 122 6.38 9.10 -5.39
C VAL A 122 5.61 7.95 -4.77
N LEU A 123 4.81 7.25 -5.59
CA LEU A 123 4.10 6.02 -5.23
C LEU A 123 4.59 4.83 -6.06
N TYR A 124 4.97 3.75 -5.38
CA TYR A 124 5.28 2.47 -5.99
C TYR A 124 4.35 1.39 -5.45
N GLY A 125 3.82 0.54 -6.33
CA GLY A 125 3.11 -0.69 -5.99
C GLY A 125 3.95 -1.92 -6.34
N VAL A 126 3.86 -2.96 -5.53
CA VAL A 126 4.44 -4.28 -5.80
C VAL A 126 3.32 -5.28 -6.04
N TYR A 127 3.38 -5.92 -7.19
CA TYR A 127 2.44 -6.93 -7.64
C TYR A 127 3.15 -8.25 -7.89
N SER A 128 2.41 -9.33 -7.84
CA SER A 128 2.87 -10.64 -8.26
C SER A 128 2.44 -10.94 -9.68
N SER A 129 3.26 -11.69 -10.42
CA SER A 129 2.88 -12.29 -11.70
C SER A 129 3.37 -13.73 -11.74
N THR A 130 2.61 -14.64 -12.34
CA THR A 130 2.98 -16.07 -12.48
C THR A 130 3.28 -16.48 -13.92
N GLY A 131 3.13 -15.57 -14.87
CA GLY A 131 3.46 -15.81 -16.26
C GLY A 131 3.07 -14.65 -17.17
N SER A 132 3.11 -14.89 -18.47
CA SER A 132 2.55 -13.98 -19.47
C SER A 132 1.34 -14.63 -20.12
N GLN A 133 0.25 -13.88 -20.20
CA GLN A 133 -1.01 -14.30 -20.79
C GLN A 133 -1.41 -13.33 -21.90
N THR A 134 -2.27 -13.75 -22.83
CA THR A 134 -2.78 -12.82 -23.84
C THR A 134 -3.72 -11.80 -23.20
N GLY A 135 -3.53 -10.51 -23.49
CA GLY A 135 -4.42 -9.43 -23.06
C GLY A 135 -3.70 -8.29 -22.34
N SER A 136 -4.46 -7.59 -21.50
CA SER A 136 -4.01 -6.40 -20.77
C SER A 136 -3.30 -6.78 -19.48
N ASP A 137 -1.97 -6.87 -19.54
CA ASP A 137 -1.10 -7.13 -18.40
C ASP A 137 -0.08 -6.00 -18.15
N PHE A 138 0.81 -6.20 -17.18
CA PHE A 138 1.86 -5.23 -16.83
C PHE A 138 2.90 -4.98 -17.92
N ARG A 139 3.03 -5.83 -18.96
CA ARG A 139 4.04 -5.64 -20.01
C ARG A 139 3.82 -4.34 -20.77
N ARG A 140 2.56 -3.90 -20.89
CA ARG A 140 2.22 -2.61 -21.55
C ARG A 140 2.82 -1.39 -20.84
N PHE A 141 3.09 -1.49 -19.54
CA PHE A 141 3.73 -0.45 -18.74
C PHE A 141 5.25 -0.66 -18.62
N ALA A 142 5.74 -1.85 -18.96
CA ALA A 142 7.14 -2.25 -18.78
C ALA A 142 8.01 -2.10 -20.03
N THR A 143 7.42 -1.71 -21.15
CA THR A 143 8.16 -1.33 -22.37
C THR A 143 9.18 -0.24 -22.05
N GLY A 144 10.44 -0.48 -22.43
CA GLY A 144 11.56 0.44 -22.19
C GLY A 144 12.05 0.50 -20.74
N ARG A 145 11.59 -0.41 -19.87
CA ARG A 145 12.02 -0.53 -18.47
C ARG A 145 13.00 -1.67 -18.27
N TRP A 146 13.63 -1.75 -17.10
CA TRP A 146 14.76 -2.64 -16.85
C TRP A 146 14.49 -4.10 -17.24
N LEU A 147 13.33 -4.64 -16.85
CA LEU A 147 12.79 -5.89 -17.39
C LEU A 147 11.36 -5.65 -17.86
N SER A 148 11.13 -5.84 -19.16
CA SER A 148 9.86 -5.56 -19.82
C SER A 148 8.83 -6.70 -19.74
N SER A 149 9.22 -7.87 -19.23
CA SER A 149 8.33 -9.04 -19.18
C SER A 149 8.73 -10.05 -18.12
N TYR A 150 7.83 -11.02 -17.90
CA TYR A 150 8.07 -12.20 -17.09
C TYR A 150 9.29 -13.01 -17.59
N GLY A 151 9.50 -13.07 -18.91
CA GLY A 151 10.52 -13.92 -19.56
C GLY A 151 9.98 -15.30 -19.92
N SER A 152 10.88 -16.27 -20.11
CA SER A 152 10.53 -17.64 -20.50
C SER A 152 10.03 -18.49 -19.33
N GLY A 153 9.11 -19.41 -19.63
CA GLY A 153 8.49 -20.30 -18.65
C GLY A 153 7.17 -19.77 -18.09
N GLY A 154 6.71 -20.35 -16.99
CA GLY A 154 5.49 -19.96 -16.28
C GLY A 154 5.29 -20.79 -15.01
N GLY A 155 4.48 -20.29 -14.09
CA GLY A 155 4.15 -20.91 -12.81
C GLY A 155 4.81 -20.21 -11.61
N PRO A 156 6.15 -20.09 -11.54
CA PRO A 156 6.82 -19.40 -10.45
C PRO A 156 6.38 -17.95 -10.31
N LYS A 157 6.04 -17.55 -9.09
CA LYS A 157 5.62 -16.19 -8.77
C LYS A 157 6.81 -15.22 -8.75
N VAL A 158 6.79 -14.20 -9.60
CA VAL A 158 7.74 -13.09 -9.62
C VAL A 158 7.12 -11.80 -9.12
N ALA A 159 7.94 -10.77 -8.93
CA ALA A 159 7.47 -9.43 -8.60
C ALA A 159 7.37 -8.54 -9.86
N VAL A 160 6.41 -7.63 -9.84
CA VAL A 160 6.31 -6.47 -10.72
C VAL A 160 6.30 -5.24 -9.83
N ILE A 161 7.12 -4.26 -10.15
CA ILE A 161 7.16 -2.97 -9.45
C ILE A 161 6.59 -1.93 -10.41
N ALA A 162 5.49 -1.29 -10.02
CA ALA A 162 4.84 -0.25 -10.82
C ALA A 162 5.00 1.11 -10.15
N ARG A 163 5.37 2.12 -10.92
CA ARG A 163 5.25 3.52 -10.56
C ARG A 163 3.84 3.98 -10.88
N ILE A 164 3.14 4.47 -9.87
CA ILE A 164 1.73 4.85 -9.96
C ILE A 164 1.62 6.36 -9.73
N ASN A 165 0.81 7.02 -10.54
CA ASN A 165 0.44 8.40 -10.30
C ASN A 165 -0.51 8.46 -9.08
N PRO A 166 -0.11 9.09 -7.96
CA PRO A 166 -0.93 9.09 -6.74
C PRO A 166 -2.26 9.83 -6.91
N ALA A 167 -2.39 10.75 -7.87
CA ALA A 167 -3.58 11.56 -8.08
C ALA A 167 -4.74 10.77 -8.71
N ASN A 168 -4.46 9.84 -9.61
CA ASN A 168 -5.49 9.14 -10.41
C ASN A 168 -5.29 7.61 -10.51
N GLY A 169 -4.20 7.07 -9.97
CA GLY A 169 -3.88 5.65 -10.04
C GLY A 169 -3.36 5.19 -11.40
N GLU A 170 -3.08 6.07 -12.36
CA GLU A 170 -2.48 5.60 -13.62
C GLU A 170 -1.08 5.03 -13.39
N VAL A 171 -0.77 3.89 -14.01
CA VAL A 171 0.60 3.35 -14.00
C VAL A 171 1.42 4.13 -15.03
N ASN A 172 2.40 4.90 -14.56
CA ASN A 172 3.32 5.62 -15.44
C ASN A 172 4.30 4.66 -16.12
N TYR A 173 4.78 3.66 -15.38
CA TYR A 173 5.70 2.63 -15.86
C TYR A 173 5.82 1.49 -14.85
N ALA A 174 6.22 0.31 -15.30
CA ALA A 174 6.47 -0.86 -14.44
C ALA A 174 7.75 -1.60 -14.85
N THR A 175 8.32 -2.41 -13.97
CA THR A 175 9.37 -3.36 -14.33
C THR A 175 9.11 -4.70 -13.65
N PHE A 176 9.43 -5.77 -14.34
CA PHE A 176 9.48 -7.09 -13.73
C PHE A 176 10.74 -7.20 -12.87
N LEU A 177 10.69 -8.08 -11.87
CA LEU A 177 11.82 -8.46 -11.05
C LEU A 177 11.73 -9.96 -10.78
N SER A 178 12.64 -10.72 -11.41
CA SER A 178 12.60 -12.17 -11.43
C SER A 178 13.96 -12.80 -11.14
N ALA A 179 13.92 -14.04 -10.67
CA ALA A 179 15.09 -14.94 -10.69
C ALA A 179 15.10 -15.75 -11.99
N LYS A 180 16.23 -16.36 -12.31
CA LYS A 180 16.37 -17.35 -13.39
C LYS A 180 16.90 -18.67 -12.83
N LYS A 181 16.42 -19.78 -13.37
CA LYS A 181 17.04 -21.08 -13.13
C LYS A 181 18.39 -21.16 -13.83
N ALA A 182 19.37 -21.77 -13.18
CA ALA A 182 20.73 -21.89 -13.72
C ALA A 182 20.81 -22.93 -14.86
N ASP A 183 19.89 -23.91 -14.89
CA ASP A 183 19.89 -25.05 -15.81
C ASP A 183 19.33 -24.73 -17.20
N ASN A 184 18.25 -23.95 -17.28
CA ASN A 184 17.52 -23.68 -18.52
C ASN A 184 17.20 -22.19 -18.74
N GLY A 185 17.59 -21.32 -17.81
CA GLY A 185 17.37 -19.87 -17.91
C GLY A 185 15.92 -19.42 -17.76
N ASN A 186 14.98 -20.33 -17.48
CA ASN A 186 13.57 -19.99 -17.25
C ASN A 186 13.42 -19.16 -15.99
N THR A 187 12.37 -18.32 -15.99
CA THR A 187 12.02 -17.48 -14.86
C THR A 187 11.65 -18.30 -13.63
N ASN A 188 12.04 -17.80 -12.47
CA ASN A 188 11.74 -18.42 -11.19
C ASN A 188 11.47 -17.39 -10.08
N SER A 189 11.01 -17.88 -8.94
CA SER A 189 10.39 -17.09 -7.90
C SER A 189 11.31 -16.07 -7.23
N LEU A 190 10.77 -14.87 -7.09
CA LEU A 190 11.35 -13.77 -6.35
C LEU A 190 10.22 -12.98 -5.70
N VAL A 191 10.38 -12.66 -4.42
CA VAL A 191 9.41 -11.89 -3.64
C VAL A 191 10.08 -10.69 -3.00
N VAL A 192 9.53 -9.50 -3.22
CA VAL A 192 10.00 -8.26 -2.57
C VAL A 192 9.69 -8.31 -1.08
N GLN A 193 10.61 -7.82 -0.26
CA GLN A 193 10.49 -7.75 1.20
C GLN A 193 10.42 -6.31 1.68
N THR A 194 11.17 -5.40 1.06
CA THR A 194 11.18 -3.98 1.44
C THR A 194 11.37 -3.08 0.22
N LEU A 195 10.82 -1.87 0.33
CA LEU A 195 11.05 -0.76 -0.58
C LEU A 195 11.53 0.44 0.22
N SER A 196 12.53 1.16 -0.30
CA SER A 196 13.02 2.40 0.29
C SER A 196 13.42 3.38 -0.80
N TRP A 197 13.12 4.67 -0.59
CA TRP A 197 13.40 5.75 -1.53
C TRP A 197 14.32 6.77 -0.87
N ASN A 198 15.36 7.20 -1.57
CA ASN A 198 16.32 8.17 -1.04
C ASN A 198 16.19 9.58 -1.65
N GLY A 199 15.11 9.85 -2.40
CA GLY A 199 14.94 11.08 -3.17
C GLY A 199 15.23 10.93 -4.67
N THR A 200 15.96 9.89 -5.07
CA THR A 200 16.37 9.68 -6.48
C THR A 200 16.24 8.23 -6.95
N ASN A 201 16.57 7.28 -6.09
CA ASN A 201 16.63 5.87 -6.41
C ASN A 201 15.70 5.06 -5.49
N LEU A 202 15.10 4.01 -6.06
CA LEU A 202 14.32 3.03 -5.33
C LEU A 202 15.20 1.83 -4.99
N THR A 203 15.44 1.62 -3.71
CA THR A 203 16.07 0.40 -3.21
C THR A 203 15.01 -0.66 -2.93
N VAL A 204 15.22 -1.83 -3.51
CA VAL A 204 14.34 -3.00 -3.40
C VAL A 204 15.14 -4.13 -2.76
N GLN A 205 14.69 -4.64 -1.62
CA GLN A 205 15.21 -5.91 -1.10
C GLN A 205 14.21 -7.02 -1.36
N ALA A 206 14.71 -8.20 -1.71
CA ALA A 206 13.89 -9.35 -2.08
C ALA A 206 14.52 -10.66 -1.63
N LYS A 207 13.69 -11.70 -1.55
CA LYS A 207 14.10 -13.10 -1.44
C LYS A 207 14.00 -13.75 -2.81
N SER A 208 15.07 -14.38 -3.25
CA SER A 208 15.16 -15.04 -4.55
C SER A 208 15.41 -16.53 -4.37
N TRP A 209 14.52 -17.39 -4.86
CA TRP A 209 14.66 -18.86 -4.70
C TRP A 209 15.67 -19.48 -5.68
N TRP A 210 16.12 -18.69 -6.66
CA TRP A 210 17.06 -19.06 -7.70
C TRP A 210 17.99 -17.88 -8.01
N THR A 211 18.80 -17.97 -9.04
CA THR A 211 19.78 -16.91 -9.33
C THR A 211 19.08 -15.58 -9.63
N PRO A 212 19.26 -14.53 -8.81
CA PRO A 212 18.73 -13.22 -9.12
C PRO A 212 19.49 -12.61 -10.29
N ARG A 213 19.01 -11.48 -10.80
CA ARG A 213 19.59 -10.82 -11.98
C ARG A 213 20.55 -9.72 -11.58
N ARG A 214 21.56 -9.51 -12.41
CA ARG A 214 22.50 -8.39 -12.36
C ARG A 214 21.86 -7.12 -12.92
N ALA A 215 22.49 -5.98 -12.68
CA ALA A 215 22.09 -4.68 -13.25
C ALA A 215 21.90 -4.70 -14.78
N ASN A 216 22.68 -5.52 -15.50
CA ASN A 216 22.57 -5.71 -16.95
C ASN A 216 21.55 -6.79 -17.37
N THR A 217 20.65 -7.21 -16.48
CA THR A 217 19.58 -8.22 -16.67
C THR A 217 20.01 -9.69 -16.77
N ASN A 218 21.31 -9.97 -16.91
CA ASN A 218 21.85 -11.32 -16.91
C ASN A 218 21.73 -11.99 -15.53
N SER A 219 21.71 -13.31 -15.48
CA SER A 219 21.71 -14.04 -14.21
C SER A 219 23.02 -13.80 -13.44
N MET A 220 22.94 -13.76 -12.11
CA MET A 220 24.11 -13.92 -11.25
C MET A 220 24.52 -15.38 -11.16
N THR A 221 25.76 -15.65 -10.75
CA THR A 221 26.23 -16.99 -10.40
C THR A 221 26.20 -17.12 -8.88
N CYS A 222 25.32 -17.98 -8.35
CA CYS A 222 25.15 -18.12 -6.90
C CYS A 222 25.71 -19.43 -6.37
N THR A 223 26.18 -19.38 -5.12
CA THR A 223 26.56 -20.54 -4.32
C THR A 223 25.75 -20.60 -3.03
N GLY A 224 25.68 -21.78 -2.41
CA GLY A 224 24.90 -22.01 -1.20
C GLY A 224 23.42 -22.29 -1.46
N SER A 225 22.62 -22.23 -0.39
CA SER A 225 21.19 -22.53 -0.42
C SER A 225 20.34 -21.28 -0.58
N SER A 226 19.27 -21.38 -1.35
CA SER A 226 18.27 -20.33 -1.47
C SER A 226 17.28 -20.35 -0.28
N PRO A 227 16.54 -19.26 0.01
CA PRO A 227 16.47 -18.01 -0.74
C PRO A 227 17.69 -17.09 -0.56
N TYR A 228 18.18 -16.53 -1.67
CA TYR A 228 19.20 -15.50 -1.67
C TYR A 228 18.59 -14.14 -1.32
N ILE A 229 19.21 -13.43 -0.36
CA ILE A 229 18.84 -12.05 -0.04
C ILE A 229 19.42 -11.15 -1.12
N TYR A 230 18.53 -10.59 -1.94
CA TYR A 230 18.86 -9.81 -3.12
C TYR A 230 18.49 -8.34 -2.89
N THR A 231 19.40 -7.44 -3.25
CA THR A 231 19.17 -6.00 -3.25
C THR A 231 19.37 -5.45 -4.65
N ALA A 232 18.42 -4.65 -5.12
CA ALA A 232 18.50 -3.90 -6.36
C ALA A 232 18.22 -2.43 -6.10
N VAL A 233 19.04 -1.55 -6.67
CA VAL A 233 18.85 -0.10 -6.61
C VAL A 233 18.45 0.38 -8.00
N PHE A 234 17.17 0.67 -8.18
CA PHE A 234 16.60 1.17 -9.42
C PHE A 234 16.71 2.68 -9.51
N THR A 235 16.82 3.20 -10.73
CA THR A 235 16.45 4.59 -11.01
C THR A 235 14.98 4.81 -10.66
N GLY A 236 14.59 6.03 -10.29
CA GLY A 236 13.20 6.32 -9.94
C GLY A 236 12.19 6.03 -11.04
N ASP A 237 12.64 6.10 -12.30
CA ASP A 237 11.85 5.81 -13.48
C ASP A 237 11.83 4.33 -13.92
N LEU A 238 12.46 3.46 -13.12
CA LEU A 238 12.58 2.02 -13.33
C LEU A 238 13.22 1.61 -14.67
N THR A 239 13.87 2.52 -15.38
CA THR A 239 14.54 2.21 -16.66
C THR A 239 15.78 1.36 -16.48
N LYS A 240 16.48 1.52 -15.35
CA LYS A 240 17.76 0.86 -15.07
C LYS A 240 17.87 0.45 -13.60
N VAL A 241 18.72 -0.54 -13.37
CA VAL A 241 19.25 -0.87 -12.04
C VAL A 241 20.69 -0.35 -11.99
N ASN A 242 20.97 0.56 -11.06
CA ASN A 242 22.29 1.13 -10.84
C ASN A 242 23.23 0.11 -10.18
N SER A 243 22.70 -0.70 -9.27
CA SER A 243 23.44 -1.77 -8.60
C SER A 243 22.53 -2.92 -8.21
N ALA A 244 23.06 -4.14 -8.30
CA ALA A 244 22.39 -5.37 -7.91
C ALA A 244 23.37 -6.26 -7.15
N SER A 245 22.98 -6.79 -5.99
CA SER A 245 23.86 -7.62 -5.16
C SER A 245 23.10 -8.68 -4.37
N ALA A 246 23.74 -9.83 -4.15
CA ALA A 246 23.35 -10.83 -3.16
C ALA A 246 24.63 -11.45 -2.59
N ALA A 247 24.72 -11.65 -1.27
CA ALA A 247 25.99 -11.94 -0.57
C ALA A 247 26.74 -13.19 -1.08
N THR A 248 26.01 -14.18 -1.62
CA THR A 248 26.58 -15.43 -2.15
C THR A 248 26.44 -15.56 -3.67
N CYS A 249 26.23 -14.44 -4.36
CA CYS A 249 26.07 -14.40 -5.80
C CYS A 249 27.06 -13.41 -6.42
N SER A 250 27.80 -13.86 -7.42
CA SER A 250 28.73 -13.05 -8.19
C SER A 250 28.20 -12.71 -9.56
#